data_AF-A8BXX3-F1
#
_entry.id   AF-A8BXX3-F1
#
_cell.length_a   1.000
_cell.length_b   1.000
_cell.length_c   1.000
_cell.angle_alpha   90.00
_cell.angle_beta   90.00
_cell.angle_gamma   90.00
#
_symmetry.space_group_name_H-M   'P 1'
#
loop_
_entity.id
_entity.type
_entity.pdbx_description
1 polymer ?
#
loop_
_entity_poly.entity_id
_entity_poly.type
_entity_poly.pdbx_seq_one_letter_code
_entity_poly.pdbx_strand_id
1 'polypeptide(L)'
;MYSPTPLLNDFYQYTMAYSYYQAGFANRQATFEMFFRQNPFNGQYAVFAGLRDLLDFILDFRFSDDDISYLKLCLPDLDPGFFDYLKTLSWRQLELYAPKEGTIVFAGEPVIIVRGPLLLCQLLESTLLVLINYPTLVCTKACRLRVACNYEKIMEIYSTIPYDQRNAYVQSICSNPVLSEFGLRRAQGVNGGICASEYAIMGGCNGTSNMYAARKLGILPVGTMAHSFVLSVVDTPEALLASLQNSDSMSLLRSKDSVALAHLPLSFESFVQKCMDWKARLFAQDPAESKEPEVYKATESPTNERLPIYPVYRANLTELSAFMIYAYTHPNSFVALIDTYDSLNSGLYNFLIVACGLIECSVQPRGVRLDSGDLSFLSIEIKRAFSTLDAAIRTHPLLCGKDGSIADCLVIASNDLDEEILYNLVKEGACIDMFGIGTHLVTCNSQPSLGGVYKLVELDGIPRIKFSDEIGKVTIPGQKILYRLYTSTHTPFVDLIARPDEEIKERQPVHCLHPHTPTRQLMMYPSKVEAVHTCILKTGEINYPHETSVDRERREVIKLKHPQVLDIQRYVVEQLLTMRPDHIRATAPTPYKISLTKRMSNLFKDVVQANYTLKVIE
;
A
#
# COMPACT_ATOMS: atom_id res chain seq x y z
N MET A 1 6.87 -16.50 10.04
CA MET A 1 5.70 -15.63 10.23
C MET A 1 4.71 -16.43 11.05
N TYR A 2 4.01 -15.81 12.00
CA TYR A 2 2.99 -16.55 12.75
C TYR A 2 1.84 -16.87 11.79
N SER A 3 1.71 -18.13 11.39
CA SER A 3 0.53 -18.59 10.68
C SER A 3 -0.64 -18.58 11.65
N PRO A 4 -1.79 -18.00 11.29
CA PRO A 4 -2.97 -18.04 12.15
C PRO A 4 -3.36 -19.49 12.43
N THR A 5 -3.63 -19.80 13.69
CA THR A 5 -4.16 -21.11 14.12
C THR A 5 -5.62 -20.93 14.54
N PRO A 6 -6.38 -22.03 14.74
CA PRO A 6 -7.72 -21.92 15.30
C PRO A 6 -7.78 -21.18 16.65
N LEU A 7 -6.65 -21.09 17.39
CA LEU A 7 -6.50 -20.33 18.63
C LEU A 7 -6.42 -18.81 18.47
N LEU A 8 -6.32 -18.28 17.24
CA LEU A 8 -6.42 -16.84 16.98
C LEU A 8 -7.88 -16.36 17.10
N ASN A 9 -8.48 -16.61 18.25
CA ASN A 9 -9.87 -16.34 18.55
C ASN A 9 -10.04 -15.78 19.96
N ASP A 10 -11.14 -15.08 20.17
CA ASP A 10 -11.52 -14.66 21.50
C ASP A 10 -11.95 -15.87 22.33
N PHE A 11 -11.61 -15.90 23.62
CA PHE A 11 -11.91 -17.02 24.51
C PHE A 11 -13.41 -17.40 24.52
N TYR A 12 -14.30 -16.40 24.44
CA TYR A 12 -15.74 -16.62 24.43
C TYR A 12 -16.24 -17.40 23.20
N GLN A 13 -15.46 -17.44 22.11
CA GLN A 13 -15.80 -18.26 20.95
C GLN A 13 -15.84 -19.75 21.31
N TYR A 14 -14.95 -20.21 22.20
CA TYR A 14 -14.94 -21.61 22.65
C TYR A 14 -16.04 -21.92 23.64
N THR A 15 -16.37 -20.99 24.54
CA THR A 15 -17.49 -21.18 25.47
C THR A 15 -18.83 -21.23 24.72
N MET A 16 -18.99 -20.42 23.67
CA MET A 16 -20.15 -20.49 22.78
C MET A 16 -20.15 -21.78 21.93
N ALA A 17 -18.99 -22.17 21.38
CA ALA A 17 -18.86 -23.43 20.65
C ALA A 17 -19.27 -24.63 21.51
N TYR A 18 -18.80 -24.70 22.75
CA TYR A 18 -19.22 -25.73 23.69
C TYR A 18 -20.73 -25.70 23.94
N SER A 19 -21.31 -24.51 24.11
CA SER A 19 -22.77 -24.38 24.29
C SER A 19 -23.55 -24.92 23.10
N TYR A 20 -23.10 -24.67 21.86
CA TYR A 20 -23.72 -25.25 20.66
C TYR A 20 -23.56 -26.77 20.59
N TYR A 21 -22.38 -27.27 20.97
CA TYR A 21 -22.11 -28.71 21.04
C TYR A 21 -23.04 -29.40 22.04
N GLN A 22 -23.06 -28.91 23.28
CA GLN A 22 -23.84 -29.48 24.38
C GLN A 22 -25.35 -29.40 24.12
N ALA A 23 -25.83 -28.34 23.47
CA ALA A 23 -27.23 -28.19 23.08
C ALA A 23 -27.62 -29.03 21.84
N GLY A 24 -26.67 -29.71 21.19
CA GLY A 24 -26.92 -30.53 19.99
C GLY A 24 -27.14 -29.71 18.72
N PHE A 25 -26.72 -28.43 18.70
CA PHE A 25 -26.98 -27.50 17.60
C PHE A 25 -25.71 -27.10 16.81
N ALA A 26 -24.55 -27.67 17.14
CA ALA A 26 -23.28 -27.37 16.49
C ALA A 26 -23.30 -27.54 14.96
N ASN A 27 -24.03 -28.55 14.47
CA ASN A 27 -24.07 -28.90 13.04
C ASN A 27 -25.26 -28.29 12.27
N ARG A 28 -26.05 -27.40 12.91
CA ARG A 28 -27.11 -26.66 12.22
C ARG A 28 -26.51 -25.82 11.10
N GLN A 29 -27.21 -25.70 9.98
CA GLN A 29 -26.69 -25.00 8.81
C GLN A 29 -26.84 -23.48 9.00
N ALA A 30 -25.72 -22.77 9.06
CA ALA A 30 -25.68 -21.34 9.28
C ALA A 30 -25.12 -20.61 8.06
N THR A 31 -25.63 -19.41 7.81
CA THR A 31 -25.00 -18.44 6.90
C THR A 31 -24.56 -17.23 7.70
N PHE A 32 -23.27 -16.95 7.65
CA PHE A 32 -22.67 -15.73 8.16
C PHE A 32 -22.16 -14.86 7.02
N GLU A 33 -22.15 -13.56 7.26
CA GLU A 33 -21.63 -12.59 6.32
C GLU A 33 -20.73 -11.58 7.03
N MET A 34 -19.59 -11.30 6.39
CA MET A 34 -18.71 -10.21 6.72
C MET A 34 -19.07 -9.00 5.86
N PHE A 35 -19.25 -7.84 6.47
CA PHE A 35 -19.40 -6.54 5.82
C PHE A 35 -18.85 -5.43 6.72
N PHE A 36 -18.67 -4.22 6.20
CA PHE A 36 -18.33 -3.05 7.01
C PHE A 36 -19.42 -1.98 6.94
N ARG A 37 -19.56 -1.20 8.02
CA ARG A 37 -20.70 -0.27 8.18
C ARG A 37 -20.47 1.10 7.57
N GLN A 38 -19.22 1.53 7.48
CA GLN A 38 -18.84 2.84 6.97
C GLN A 38 -17.63 2.70 6.06
N ASN A 39 -17.67 3.40 4.93
CA ASN A 39 -16.51 3.46 4.06
C ASN A 39 -15.36 4.16 4.80
N PRO A 40 -14.13 3.65 4.73
CA PRO A 40 -13.02 4.18 5.51
C PRO A 40 -12.57 5.57 5.03
N PHE A 41 -11.94 6.32 5.93
CA PHE A 41 -11.27 7.60 5.64
C PHE A 41 -12.20 8.70 5.12
N ASN A 42 -13.47 8.71 5.54
CA ASN A 42 -14.52 9.57 4.99
C ASN A 42 -14.67 9.42 3.46
N GLY A 43 -14.21 8.30 2.90
CA GLY A 43 -14.37 7.94 1.50
C GLY A 43 -15.74 7.35 1.18
N GLN A 44 -15.91 6.86 -0.05
CA GLN A 44 -17.13 6.16 -0.48
C GLN A 44 -16.86 4.76 -1.01
N TYR A 45 -15.67 4.20 -0.74
CA TYR A 45 -15.31 2.84 -1.16
C TYR A 45 -14.19 2.27 -0.29
N ALA A 46 -14.04 0.95 -0.35
CA ALA A 46 -12.85 0.23 0.09
C ALA A 46 -12.34 -0.69 -1.05
N VAL A 47 -11.07 -1.10 -0.96
CA VAL A 47 -10.46 -2.07 -1.87
C VAL A 47 -10.29 -3.38 -1.12
N PHE A 48 -11.04 -4.41 -1.53
CA PHE A 48 -11.05 -5.70 -0.85
C PHE A 48 -9.68 -6.38 -0.91
N ALA A 49 -9.12 -6.72 0.24
CA ALA A 49 -7.84 -7.39 0.39
C ALA A 49 -7.81 -8.32 1.62
N GLY A 50 -6.88 -9.27 1.62
CA GLY A 50 -6.69 -10.27 2.68
C GLY A 50 -7.21 -11.67 2.31
N LEU A 51 -7.72 -11.86 1.09
CA LEU A 51 -8.32 -13.12 0.68
C LEU A 51 -7.28 -14.25 0.63
N ARG A 52 -6.06 -13.95 0.18
CA ARG A 52 -4.95 -14.90 0.19
C ARG A 52 -4.75 -15.56 1.56
N ASP A 53 -4.47 -14.73 2.57
CA ASP A 53 -4.15 -15.21 3.92
C ASP A 53 -5.35 -15.92 4.56
N LEU A 54 -6.59 -15.46 4.26
CA LEU A 54 -7.81 -16.11 4.73
C LEU A 54 -7.99 -17.51 4.14
N LEU A 55 -7.75 -17.68 2.85
CA LEU A 55 -7.91 -18.98 2.19
C LEU A 55 -6.85 -19.98 2.67
N ASP A 56 -5.61 -19.54 2.80
CA ASP A 56 -4.53 -20.36 3.37
C ASP A 56 -4.89 -20.80 4.80
N PHE A 57 -5.38 -19.88 5.63
CA PHE A 57 -5.85 -20.19 6.98
C PHE A 57 -7.00 -21.22 6.99
N ILE A 58 -8.03 -21.02 6.15
CA ILE A 58 -9.20 -21.92 6.11
C ILE A 58 -8.79 -23.32 5.67
N LEU A 59 -7.95 -23.45 4.65
CA LEU A 59 -7.49 -24.76 4.19
C LEU A 59 -6.62 -25.48 5.21
N ASP A 60 -5.82 -24.72 5.96
CA ASP A 60 -5.00 -25.25 7.04
C ASP A 60 -5.74 -25.40 8.38
N PHE A 61 -7.01 -24.97 8.48
CA PHE A 61 -7.77 -24.96 9.72
C PHE A 61 -7.88 -26.36 10.33
N ARG A 62 -7.16 -26.58 11.43
CA ARG A 62 -7.16 -27.81 12.22
C ARG A 62 -6.64 -27.53 13.62
N PHE A 63 -7.25 -28.14 14.63
CA PHE A 63 -6.72 -28.11 15.99
C PHE A 63 -5.58 -29.13 16.12
N SER A 64 -4.40 -28.67 16.51
CA SER A 64 -3.30 -29.54 16.89
C SER A 64 -3.53 -30.17 18.26
N ASP A 65 -2.77 -31.23 18.59
CA ASP A 65 -2.82 -31.83 19.93
C ASP A 65 -2.41 -30.84 21.03
N ASP A 66 -1.51 -29.90 20.71
CA ASP A 66 -1.10 -28.82 21.61
C ASP A 66 -2.25 -27.83 21.83
N ASP A 67 -2.93 -27.40 20.76
CA ASP A 67 -4.10 -26.50 20.87
C ASP A 67 -5.19 -27.12 21.75
N ILE A 68 -5.47 -28.42 21.55
CA ILE A 68 -6.46 -29.15 22.35
C ILE A 68 -6.02 -29.28 23.81
N SER A 69 -4.75 -29.55 24.06
CA SER A 69 -4.21 -29.63 25.42
C SER A 69 -4.34 -28.30 26.16
N TYR A 70 -4.06 -27.19 25.47
CA TYR A 70 -4.26 -25.85 26.01
C TYR A 70 -5.74 -25.53 26.27
N LEU A 71 -6.65 -25.88 25.35
CA LEU A 71 -8.09 -25.68 25.57
C LEU A 71 -8.62 -26.49 26.75
N LYS A 72 -8.13 -27.73 26.95
CA LYS A 72 -8.47 -28.53 28.14
C LYS A 72 -8.01 -27.88 29.44
N LEU A 73 -6.84 -27.24 29.43
CA LEU A 73 -6.35 -26.48 30.58
C LEU A 73 -7.26 -25.28 30.90
N CYS A 74 -7.70 -24.55 29.87
CA CYS A 74 -8.56 -23.38 30.02
C CYS A 74 -10.01 -23.73 30.38
N LEU A 75 -10.48 -24.92 30.00
CA LEU A 75 -11.87 -25.37 30.11
C LEU A 75 -11.92 -26.81 30.67
N PRO A 76 -11.47 -27.04 31.92
CA PRO A 76 -11.23 -28.39 32.47
C PRO A 76 -12.51 -29.20 32.72
N ASP A 77 -13.64 -28.54 32.93
CA ASP A 77 -14.91 -29.17 33.33
C ASP A 77 -15.80 -29.57 32.13
N LEU A 78 -15.32 -29.37 30.89
CA LEU A 78 -16.10 -29.67 29.69
C LEU A 78 -16.06 -31.15 29.31
N ASP A 79 -17.11 -31.61 28.63
CA ASP A 79 -17.20 -32.95 28.06
C ASP A 79 -15.95 -33.28 27.22
N PRO A 80 -15.18 -34.34 27.55
CA PRO A 80 -14.03 -34.77 26.75
C PRO A 80 -14.35 -34.95 25.25
N GLY A 81 -15.57 -35.37 24.92
CA GLY A 81 -16.05 -35.56 23.55
C GLY A 81 -16.12 -34.26 22.74
N PHE A 82 -16.23 -33.10 23.39
CA PHE A 82 -16.16 -31.80 22.71
C PHE A 82 -14.79 -31.57 22.07
N PHE A 83 -13.71 -31.93 22.77
CA PHE A 83 -12.35 -31.75 22.26
C PHE A 83 -12.04 -32.69 21.09
N ASP A 84 -12.58 -33.91 21.13
CA ASP A 84 -12.51 -34.82 20.00
C ASP A 84 -13.33 -34.29 18.82
N TYR A 85 -14.51 -33.70 19.07
CA TYR A 85 -15.31 -33.05 18.05
C TYR A 85 -14.56 -31.89 17.37
N LEU A 86 -13.86 -31.03 18.12
CA LEU A 86 -13.07 -29.92 17.55
C LEU A 86 -12.03 -30.41 16.52
N LYS A 87 -11.44 -31.58 16.74
CA LYS A 87 -10.47 -32.19 15.80
C LYS A 87 -11.10 -32.66 14.48
N THR A 88 -12.43 -32.84 14.44
CA THR A 88 -13.15 -33.26 13.23
C THR A 88 -13.49 -32.11 12.29
N LEU A 89 -13.39 -30.87 12.76
CA LEU A 89 -13.74 -29.68 12.00
C LEU A 89 -12.80 -29.49 10.81
N SER A 90 -13.37 -29.19 9.65
CA SER A 90 -12.61 -29.01 8.41
C SER A 90 -13.31 -28.08 7.44
N TRP A 91 -12.52 -27.36 6.63
CA TRP A 91 -13.02 -26.53 5.53
C TRP A 91 -13.91 -27.30 4.54
N ARG A 92 -13.81 -28.63 4.48
CA ARG A 92 -14.67 -29.47 3.64
C ARG A 92 -16.16 -29.38 4.00
N GLN A 93 -16.49 -28.83 5.16
CA GLN A 93 -17.86 -28.61 5.62
C GLN A 93 -18.35 -27.19 5.29
N LEU A 94 -17.52 -26.35 4.66
CA LEU A 94 -17.81 -24.96 4.40
C LEU A 94 -18.12 -24.69 2.93
N GLU A 95 -18.96 -23.70 2.71
CA GLU A 95 -19.00 -22.91 1.48
C GLU A 95 -18.47 -21.51 1.77
N LEU A 96 -17.63 -20.99 0.87
CA LEU A 96 -17.05 -19.65 0.98
C LEU A 96 -17.24 -18.90 -0.34
N TYR A 97 -17.79 -17.69 -0.24
CA TYR A 97 -17.96 -16.78 -1.36
C TYR A 97 -17.29 -15.45 -1.07
N ALA A 98 -16.51 -14.95 -2.02
CA ALA A 98 -15.86 -13.64 -1.93
C ALA A 98 -15.68 -13.02 -3.32
N PRO A 99 -15.56 -11.67 -3.42
CA PRO A 99 -15.07 -10.99 -4.61
C PRO A 99 -13.63 -11.40 -4.94
N LYS A 100 -13.17 -11.05 -6.14
CA LYS A 100 -11.74 -11.08 -6.44
C LYS A 100 -11.01 -10.07 -5.55
N GLU A 101 -9.81 -10.43 -5.12
CA GLU A 101 -8.95 -9.49 -4.39
C GLU A 101 -8.62 -8.28 -5.29
N GLY A 102 -8.65 -7.07 -4.73
CA GLY A 102 -8.56 -5.81 -5.47
C GLY A 102 -9.90 -5.24 -5.96
N THR A 103 -11.01 -5.96 -5.81
CA THR A 103 -12.35 -5.43 -6.14
C THR A 103 -12.71 -4.25 -5.24
N ILE A 104 -13.24 -3.19 -5.84
CA ILE A 104 -13.85 -2.07 -5.10
C ILE A 104 -15.15 -2.56 -4.46
N VAL A 105 -15.27 -2.42 -3.15
CA VAL A 105 -16.44 -2.82 -2.33
C VAL A 105 -16.93 -1.64 -1.49
N PHE A 106 -18.16 -1.73 -0.99
CA PHE A 106 -18.88 -0.64 -0.36
C PHE A 106 -19.47 -1.01 1.00
N ALA A 107 -19.69 0.00 1.83
CA ALA A 107 -20.30 -0.20 3.14
C ALA A 107 -21.74 -0.72 3.04
N GLY A 108 -22.07 -1.70 3.88
CA GLY A 108 -23.41 -2.27 4.02
C GLY A 108 -23.74 -3.42 3.06
N GLU A 109 -22.83 -3.80 2.17
CA GLU A 109 -22.98 -4.98 1.32
C GLU A 109 -22.16 -6.16 1.87
N PRO A 110 -22.61 -7.42 1.69
CA PRO A 110 -21.80 -8.57 2.06
C PRO A 110 -20.51 -8.58 1.22
N VAL A 111 -19.37 -8.76 1.87
CA VAL A 111 -18.04 -8.89 1.24
C VAL A 111 -17.56 -10.33 1.29
N ILE A 112 -17.77 -11.04 2.40
CA ILE A 112 -17.50 -12.47 2.50
C ILE A 112 -18.74 -13.17 3.02
N ILE A 113 -19.11 -14.29 2.38
CA ILE A 113 -20.22 -15.13 2.81
C ILE A 113 -19.66 -16.50 3.16
N VAL A 114 -19.92 -16.94 4.39
CA VAL A 114 -19.52 -18.25 4.91
C VAL A 114 -20.78 -19.05 5.22
N ARG A 115 -20.86 -20.28 4.72
CA ARG A 115 -21.97 -21.21 5.00
C ARG A 115 -21.44 -22.55 5.47
N GLY A 116 -22.19 -23.22 6.35
CA GLY A 116 -21.83 -24.54 6.86
C GLY A 116 -22.29 -24.76 8.31
N PRO A 117 -21.70 -25.72 9.03
CA PRO A 117 -22.00 -25.98 10.44
C PRO A 117 -21.84 -24.74 11.31
N LEU A 118 -22.88 -24.41 12.10
CA LEU A 118 -22.95 -23.23 12.96
C LEU A 118 -21.67 -23.03 13.80
N LEU A 119 -21.20 -24.09 14.46
CA LEU A 119 -20.03 -24.01 15.32
C LEU A 119 -18.77 -23.66 14.54
N LEU A 120 -18.55 -24.32 13.39
CA LEU A 120 -17.39 -24.05 12.55
C LEU A 120 -17.43 -22.62 12.01
N CYS A 121 -18.56 -22.18 11.46
CA CYS A 121 -18.72 -20.82 10.95
C CYS A 121 -18.49 -19.76 12.03
N GLN A 122 -18.87 -20.04 13.28
CA GLN A 122 -18.67 -19.15 14.42
C GLN A 122 -17.18 -19.04 14.81
N LEU A 123 -16.44 -20.16 14.82
CA LEU A 123 -15.01 -20.18 15.14
C LEU A 123 -14.12 -19.47 14.10
N LEU A 124 -14.66 -19.12 12.94
CA LEU A 124 -13.93 -18.34 11.93
C LEU A 124 -13.98 -16.83 12.19
N GLU A 125 -14.91 -16.33 13.01
CA GLU A 125 -15.21 -14.90 13.12
C GLU A 125 -13.99 -14.03 13.41
N SER A 126 -13.28 -14.29 14.52
CA SER A 126 -12.23 -13.37 14.98
C SER A 126 -11.03 -13.39 14.02
N THR A 127 -10.55 -14.57 13.61
CA THR A 127 -9.46 -14.69 12.64
C THR A 127 -9.82 -14.06 11.29
N LEU A 128 -11.02 -14.31 10.76
CA LEU A 128 -11.47 -13.75 9.49
C LEU A 128 -11.48 -12.22 9.56
N LEU A 129 -12.00 -11.64 10.65
CA LEU A 129 -12.01 -10.19 10.82
C LEU A 129 -10.59 -9.61 10.88
N VAL A 130 -9.64 -10.28 11.52
CA VAL A 130 -8.22 -9.84 11.55
C VAL A 130 -7.61 -9.89 10.15
N LEU A 131 -7.81 -10.99 9.42
CA LEU A 131 -7.21 -11.22 8.10
C LEU A 131 -7.83 -10.35 7.00
N ILE A 132 -9.00 -9.75 7.21
CA ILE A 132 -9.68 -8.94 6.19
C ILE A 132 -9.68 -7.46 6.52
N ASN A 133 -9.94 -7.07 7.78
CA ASN A 133 -10.08 -5.66 8.14
C ASN A 133 -8.80 -4.85 7.88
N TYR A 134 -7.66 -5.31 8.39
CA TYR A 134 -6.41 -4.56 8.28
C TYR A 134 -5.89 -4.53 6.83
N PRO A 135 -5.84 -5.66 6.09
CA PRO A 135 -5.47 -5.66 4.68
C PRO A 135 -6.33 -4.75 3.81
N THR A 136 -7.66 -4.86 3.92
CA THR A 136 -8.60 -4.01 3.15
C THR A 136 -8.39 -2.53 3.49
N LEU A 137 -8.13 -2.20 4.75
CA LEU A 137 -7.89 -0.82 5.19
C LEU A 137 -6.60 -0.24 4.59
N VAL A 138 -5.47 -0.94 4.71
CA VAL A 138 -4.17 -0.49 4.17
C VAL A 138 -4.20 -0.42 2.64
N CYS A 139 -4.79 -1.43 1.98
CA CYS A 139 -4.95 -1.45 0.54
C CYS A 139 -5.78 -0.24 0.06
N THR A 140 -6.88 0.06 0.76
CA THR A 140 -7.70 1.24 0.49
C THR A 140 -6.91 2.53 0.68
N LYS A 141 -6.10 2.63 1.75
CA LYS A 141 -5.28 3.82 2.02
C LYS A 141 -4.26 4.08 0.92
N ALA A 142 -3.53 3.05 0.49
CA ALA A 142 -2.59 3.15 -0.64
C ALA A 142 -3.29 3.50 -1.96
N CYS A 143 -4.46 2.93 -2.21
CA CYS A 143 -5.29 3.27 -3.37
C CYS A 143 -5.71 4.75 -3.36
N ARG A 144 -6.12 5.29 -2.21
CA ARG A 144 -6.46 6.71 -2.10
C ARG A 144 -5.27 7.63 -2.32
N LEU A 145 -4.07 7.27 -1.85
CA LEU A 145 -2.83 8.01 -2.12
C LEU A 145 -2.51 8.01 -3.63
N ARG A 146 -2.66 6.85 -4.30
CA ARG A 146 -2.52 6.74 -5.76
C ARG A 146 -3.53 7.60 -6.51
N VAL A 147 -4.79 7.62 -6.08
CA VAL A 147 -5.84 8.49 -6.64
C VAL A 147 -5.50 9.96 -6.42
N ALA A 148 -5.06 10.36 -5.23
CA ALA A 148 -4.69 11.74 -4.94
C ALA A 148 -3.65 12.29 -5.93
N CYS A 149 -2.63 11.50 -6.25
CA CYS A 149 -1.61 11.91 -7.22
C CYS A 149 -2.07 11.91 -8.69
N ASN A 150 -3.18 11.23 -9.01
CA ASN A 150 -3.62 11.00 -10.38
C ASN A 150 -5.04 11.48 -10.67
N TYR A 151 -5.68 12.20 -9.73
CA TYR A 151 -7.12 12.45 -9.80
C TYR A 151 -7.53 13.24 -11.05
N GLU A 152 -6.77 14.28 -11.42
CA GLU A 152 -7.04 15.08 -12.62
C GLU A 152 -6.91 14.26 -13.90
N LYS A 153 -5.90 13.37 -13.95
CA LYS A 153 -5.70 12.44 -15.06
C LYS A 153 -6.80 11.39 -15.15
N ILE A 154 -7.24 10.84 -14.02
CA ILE A 154 -8.36 9.88 -13.97
C ILE A 154 -9.65 10.57 -14.44
N MET A 155 -9.90 11.82 -14.01
CA MET A 155 -11.01 12.65 -14.48
C MET A 155 -10.97 12.85 -16.00
N GLU A 156 -9.80 13.21 -16.54
CA GLU A 156 -9.61 13.41 -17.98
C GLU A 156 -9.88 12.11 -18.75
N ILE A 157 -9.26 10.99 -18.34
CA ILE A 157 -9.48 9.67 -18.95
C ILE A 157 -10.96 9.30 -18.93
N TYR A 158 -11.64 9.51 -17.80
CA TYR A 158 -13.05 9.18 -17.67
C TYR A 158 -13.94 10.01 -18.62
N SER A 159 -13.63 11.30 -18.79
CA SER A 159 -14.43 12.22 -19.61
C SER A 159 -14.15 12.12 -21.11
N THR A 160 -12.94 11.73 -21.51
CA THR A 160 -12.51 11.81 -22.93
C THR A 160 -12.28 10.45 -23.58
N ILE A 161 -11.93 9.41 -22.81
CA ILE A 161 -11.53 8.11 -23.35
C ILE A 161 -12.67 7.09 -23.27
N PRO A 162 -13.03 6.43 -24.40
CA PRO A 162 -13.98 5.32 -24.43
C PRO A 162 -13.59 4.21 -23.45
N TYR A 163 -14.57 3.59 -22.79
CA TYR A 163 -14.36 2.60 -21.73
C TYR A 163 -13.42 1.45 -22.15
N ASP A 164 -13.61 0.91 -23.35
CA ASP A 164 -12.83 -0.18 -23.93
C ASP A 164 -11.34 0.16 -24.16
N GLN A 165 -10.99 1.45 -24.17
CA GLN A 165 -9.63 1.94 -24.39
C GLN A 165 -8.94 2.40 -23.09
N ARG A 166 -9.67 2.49 -21.96
CA ARG A 166 -9.11 3.01 -20.70
C ARG A 166 -8.01 2.12 -20.12
N ASN A 167 -8.05 0.82 -20.38
CA ASN A 167 -7.04 -0.12 -19.89
C ASN A 167 -5.62 0.19 -20.39
N ALA A 168 -5.47 0.90 -21.52
CA ALA A 168 -4.18 1.38 -21.99
C ALA A 168 -3.48 2.34 -21.01
N TYR A 169 -4.24 2.98 -20.11
CA TYR A 169 -3.73 3.95 -19.14
C TYR A 169 -3.38 3.33 -17.78
N VAL A 170 -3.73 2.06 -17.53
CA VAL A 170 -3.49 1.39 -16.24
C VAL A 170 -2.03 1.49 -15.82
N GLN A 171 -1.10 1.10 -16.70
CA GLN A 171 0.32 1.16 -16.40
C GLN A 171 0.80 2.59 -16.10
N SER A 172 0.22 3.58 -16.78
CA SER A 172 0.57 5.00 -16.59
C SER A 172 0.14 5.50 -15.21
N ILE A 173 -1.06 5.13 -14.75
CA ILE A 173 -1.55 5.45 -13.41
C ILE A 173 -0.72 4.72 -12.34
N CYS A 174 -0.43 3.42 -12.54
CA CYS A 174 0.37 2.65 -11.59
C CYS A 174 1.79 3.21 -11.41
N SER A 175 2.40 3.78 -12.46
CA SER A 175 3.84 4.07 -12.46
C SER A 175 4.22 5.51 -12.11
N ASN A 176 3.30 6.47 -12.24
CA ASN A 176 3.64 7.89 -12.12
C ASN A 176 2.62 8.65 -11.24
N PRO A 177 3.06 9.43 -10.24
CA PRO A 177 4.41 9.46 -9.67
C PRO A 177 4.77 8.12 -9.00
N VAL A 178 6.04 7.91 -8.69
CA VAL A 178 6.46 6.72 -7.94
C VAL A 178 6.05 6.89 -6.49
N LEU A 179 5.27 5.95 -5.95
CA LEU A 179 4.91 5.90 -4.53
C LEU A 179 5.65 4.76 -3.86
N SER A 180 6.29 4.97 -2.72
CA SER A 180 6.97 3.91 -1.97
C SER A 180 6.64 3.93 -0.50
N GLU A 181 6.48 2.74 0.06
CA GLU A 181 6.13 2.54 1.47
C GLU A 181 7.40 2.51 2.35
N PHE A 182 7.55 3.52 3.21
CA PHE A 182 8.70 3.76 4.11
C PHE A 182 8.32 3.67 5.61
N GLY A 183 7.17 3.08 5.92
CA GLY A 183 6.52 3.07 7.22
C GLY A 183 6.90 1.93 8.15
N LEU A 184 7.68 0.92 7.74
CA LEU A 184 8.03 -0.25 8.58
C LEU A 184 8.34 0.10 10.06
N ARG A 185 9.11 1.16 10.30
CA ARG A 185 9.51 1.59 11.66
C ARG A 185 8.37 2.12 12.56
N ARG A 186 7.18 2.36 12.00
CA ARG A 186 5.97 2.83 12.69
C ARG A 186 4.81 1.84 12.60
N ALA A 187 5.00 0.72 11.91
CA ALA A 187 3.95 -0.27 11.73
C ALA A 187 3.56 -0.97 13.04
N GLN A 188 2.35 -1.51 13.09
CA GLN A 188 1.78 -2.14 14.29
C GLN A 188 2.32 -3.56 14.49
N GLY A 189 3.55 -3.65 15.01
CA GLY A 189 4.24 -4.93 15.26
C GLY A 189 4.84 -5.57 14.00
N VAL A 190 5.50 -6.71 14.16
CA VAL A 190 6.27 -7.37 13.09
C VAL A 190 5.37 -7.81 11.93
N ASN A 191 4.26 -8.50 12.22
CA ASN A 191 3.31 -8.92 11.19
C ASN A 191 2.64 -7.70 10.54
N GLY A 192 2.26 -6.69 11.34
CA GLY A 192 1.70 -5.44 10.82
C GLY A 192 2.64 -4.76 9.82
N GLY A 193 3.95 -4.73 10.09
CA GLY A 193 4.94 -4.16 9.17
C GLY A 193 5.06 -4.92 7.85
N ILE A 194 4.99 -6.24 7.86
CA ILE A 194 5.10 -7.04 6.62
C ILE A 194 3.79 -6.97 5.83
N CYS A 195 2.65 -7.15 6.49
CA CYS A 195 1.33 -7.06 5.87
C CYS A 195 1.09 -5.65 5.31
N ALA A 196 1.46 -4.59 6.04
CA ALA A 196 1.27 -3.22 5.56
C ALA A 196 2.01 -2.98 4.24
N SER A 197 3.27 -3.43 4.13
CA SER A 197 4.04 -3.28 2.89
C SER A 197 3.40 -4.03 1.72
N GLU A 198 2.92 -5.26 1.94
CA GLU A 198 2.27 -6.06 0.90
C GLU A 198 0.97 -5.41 0.40
N TYR A 199 0.10 -5.01 1.32
CA TYR A 199 -1.20 -4.41 0.97
C TYR A 199 -1.07 -2.95 0.50
N ALA A 200 -0.02 -2.24 0.89
CA ALA A 200 0.32 -0.94 0.32
C ALA A 200 0.70 -1.06 -1.18
N ILE A 201 1.50 -2.07 -1.52
CA ILE A 201 1.84 -2.34 -2.92
C ILE A 201 0.60 -2.75 -3.69
N MET A 202 -0.20 -3.66 -3.15
CA MET A 202 -1.49 -4.05 -3.75
C MET A 202 -2.39 -2.84 -4.04
N GLY A 203 -2.46 -1.89 -3.11
CA GLY A 203 -3.32 -0.71 -3.25
C GLY A 203 -2.80 0.37 -4.21
N GLY A 204 -1.48 0.48 -4.41
CA GLY A 204 -0.94 1.46 -5.36
C GLY A 204 0.51 1.91 -5.19
N CYS A 205 1.25 1.41 -4.18
CA CYS A 205 2.68 1.69 -4.04
C CYS A 205 3.51 0.86 -5.04
N ASN A 206 4.56 1.45 -5.59
CA ASN A 206 5.50 0.82 -6.52
C ASN A 206 6.58 -0.02 -5.82
N GLY A 207 6.91 0.32 -4.57
CA GLY A 207 7.96 -0.35 -3.81
C GLY A 207 7.81 -0.15 -2.31
N THR A 208 8.73 -0.77 -1.57
CA THR A 208 8.79 -0.70 -0.11
C THR A 208 10.25 -0.67 0.35
N SER A 209 10.50 -0.01 1.48
CA SER A 209 11.77 -0.09 2.22
C SER A 209 11.92 -1.38 3.04
N ASN A 210 10.82 -2.13 3.22
CA ASN A 210 10.81 -3.36 3.99
C ASN A 210 11.47 -4.50 3.19
N MET A 211 12.74 -4.78 3.50
CA MET A 211 13.54 -5.83 2.86
C MET A 211 12.85 -7.21 2.90
N TYR A 212 12.18 -7.55 4.00
CA TYR A 212 11.51 -8.84 4.14
C TYR A 212 10.30 -8.93 3.22
N ALA A 213 9.45 -7.89 3.20
CA ALA A 213 8.31 -7.82 2.31
C ALA A 213 8.75 -7.81 0.83
N ALA A 214 9.77 -7.02 0.49
CA ALA A 214 10.32 -6.97 -0.87
C ALA A 214 10.78 -8.36 -1.35
N ARG A 215 11.54 -9.08 -0.50
CA ARG A 215 11.95 -10.46 -0.78
C ARG A 215 10.75 -11.41 -0.92
N LYS A 216 9.75 -11.32 -0.03
CA LYS A 216 8.53 -12.15 -0.08
C LYS A 216 7.77 -11.95 -1.40
N LEU A 217 7.72 -10.72 -1.88
CA LEU A 217 6.99 -10.34 -3.10
C LEU A 217 7.81 -10.46 -4.39
N GLY A 218 9.10 -10.77 -4.30
CA GLY A 218 9.99 -10.88 -5.46
C GLY A 218 10.26 -9.53 -6.14
N ILE A 219 10.21 -8.42 -5.41
CA ILE A 219 10.47 -7.07 -5.91
C ILE A 219 11.78 -6.52 -5.34
N LEU A 220 12.32 -5.48 -5.99
CA LEU A 220 13.46 -4.74 -5.45
C LEU A 220 13.01 -3.79 -4.34
N PRO A 221 13.69 -3.78 -3.18
CA PRO A 221 13.44 -2.80 -2.14
C PRO A 221 13.90 -1.41 -2.58
N VAL A 222 13.30 -0.37 -2.00
CA VAL A 222 13.64 1.02 -2.28
C VAL A 222 14.12 1.71 -1.02
N GLY A 223 15.22 2.45 -1.11
CA GLY A 223 15.78 3.21 0.01
C GLY A 223 16.90 4.14 -0.46
N THR A 224 17.26 5.07 0.42
CA THR A 224 18.39 5.99 0.23
C THR A 224 19.26 5.94 1.50
N MET A 225 19.94 7.04 1.86
CA MET A 225 20.62 7.20 3.15
C MET A 225 19.69 7.74 4.26
N ALA A 226 20.17 7.73 5.50
CA ALA A 226 19.48 8.28 6.66
C ALA A 226 20.30 9.41 7.31
N HIS A 227 19.65 10.32 8.03
CA HIS A 227 20.34 11.42 8.74
C HIS A 227 21.45 10.91 9.68
N SER A 228 21.24 9.75 10.32
CA SER A 228 22.26 9.16 11.19
C SER A 228 23.57 8.84 10.47
N PHE A 229 23.53 8.51 9.18
CA PHE A 229 24.74 8.31 8.37
C PHE A 229 25.44 9.65 8.12
N VAL A 230 24.70 10.67 7.69
CA VAL A 230 25.25 12.02 7.44
C VAL A 230 25.89 12.59 8.72
N LEU A 231 25.21 12.46 9.86
CA LEU A 231 25.69 12.94 11.15
C LEU A 231 26.85 12.12 11.74
N SER A 232 27.05 10.88 11.29
CA SER A 232 28.15 10.03 11.78
C SER A 232 29.52 10.41 11.25
N VAL A 233 29.56 11.18 10.15
CA VAL A 233 30.79 11.63 9.53
C VAL A 233 31.23 12.93 10.20
N VAL A 234 32.42 12.89 10.79
CA VAL A 234 33.00 14.01 11.54
C VAL A 234 34.19 14.66 10.82
N ASP A 235 34.80 13.94 9.89
CA ASP A 235 35.96 14.42 9.13
C ASP A 235 35.52 15.29 7.94
N THR A 236 36.18 16.43 7.76
CA THR A 236 36.05 17.23 6.52
C THR A 236 36.76 16.53 5.36
N PRO A 237 36.56 16.94 4.09
CA PRO A 237 37.24 16.32 2.97
C PRO A 237 38.77 16.36 3.09
N GLU A 238 39.33 17.43 3.66
CA GLU A 238 40.76 17.56 3.92
C GLU A 238 41.24 16.58 5.00
N ALA A 239 40.47 16.41 6.08
CA ALA A 239 40.76 15.42 7.12
C ALA A 239 40.64 13.98 6.60
N LEU A 240 39.68 13.70 5.71
CA LEU A 240 39.58 12.43 5.00
C LEU A 240 40.83 12.17 4.16
N LEU A 241 41.31 13.14 3.38
CA LEU A 241 42.55 12.99 2.60
C LEU A 241 43.78 12.76 3.51
N ALA A 242 43.89 13.51 4.60
CA ALA A 242 45.00 13.36 5.55
C ALA A 242 45.00 11.98 6.25
N SER A 243 43.82 11.47 6.62
CA SER A 243 43.69 10.13 7.22
C SER A 243 43.99 9.01 6.23
N LEU A 244 43.76 9.22 4.93
CA LEU A 244 44.17 8.31 3.85
C LEU A 244 45.68 8.28 3.61
N GLN A 245 46.44 9.21 4.19
CA GLN A 245 47.90 9.25 4.09
C GLN A 245 48.60 8.67 5.34
N ASN A 246 47.98 8.71 6.53
CA ASN A 246 48.64 8.50 7.84
C ASN A 246 48.39 7.16 8.59
N SER A 247 48.15 6.03 7.91
CA SER A 247 48.01 4.63 8.41
C SER A 247 46.68 4.10 9.05
N ASP A 248 46.49 2.77 8.87
CA ASP A 248 45.60 1.71 9.41
C ASP A 248 44.08 1.86 9.64
N SER A 249 43.48 3.05 9.75
CA SER A 249 42.07 3.16 10.19
C SER A 249 41.00 2.92 9.09
N MET A 250 41.41 2.90 7.81
CA MET A 250 40.51 2.76 6.65
C MET A 250 41.05 1.72 5.64
N SER A 251 41.42 0.53 6.14
CA SER A 251 42.07 -0.52 5.35
C SER A 251 41.22 -1.04 4.18
N LEU A 252 39.88 -0.97 4.26
CA LEU A 252 38.96 -1.48 3.24
C LEU A 252 38.78 -0.55 2.03
N LEU A 253 38.90 0.77 2.17
CA LEU A 253 38.85 1.71 1.04
C LEU A 253 40.20 1.86 0.31
N ARG A 254 41.29 1.30 0.89
CA ARG A 254 42.65 1.37 0.36
C ARG A 254 43.12 0.14 -0.42
N SER A 255 42.48 -1.03 -0.30
CA SER A 255 43.08 -2.27 -0.81
C SER A 255 43.22 -2.24 -2.33
N LYS A 256 44.47 -2.25 -2.83
CA LYS A 256 44.79 -2.29 -4.27
C LYS A 256 44.35 -3.60 -4.95
N ASP A 257 43.98 -4.62 -4.18
CA ASP A 257 43.37 -5.87 -4.66
C ASP A 257 41.83 -5.77 -4.81
N SER A 258 41.25 -4.59 -4.63
CA SER A 258 39.80 -4.34 -4.70
C SER A 258 39.27 -4.03 -6.09
N VAL A 259 39.91 -4.51 -7.16
CA VAL A 259 39.32 -4.47 -8.52
C VAL A 259 37.94 -5.16 -8.54
N ALA A 260 37.65 -6.00 -7.53
CA ALA A 260 36.35 -6.63 -7.30
C ALA A 260 35.32 -5.79 -6.49
N LEU A 261 35.70 -4.65 -5.88
CA LEU A 261 34.82 -3.80 -5.04
C LEU A 261 34.61 -2.38 -5.59
N ALA A 262 35.47 -1.90 -6.49
CA ALA A 262 35.38 -0.53 -7.01
C ALA A 262 34.42 -0.46 -8.21
N HIS A 263 33.22 0.06 -7.99
CA HIS A 263 32.29 0.42 -9.08
C HIS A 263 32.71 1.73 -9.81
N LEU A 264 33.70 2.46 -9.29
CA LEU A 264 34.34 3.62 -9.94
C LEU A 264 35.78 3.28 -10.37
N PRO A 265 36.26 3.75 -11.53
CA PRO A 265 37.58 3.40 -12.08
C PRO A 265 38.75 4.18 -11.43
N LEU A 266 38.63 4.62 -10.18
CA LEU A 266 39.65 5.40 -9.47
C LEU A 266 39.63 5.15 -7.96
N SER A 267 40.71 5.51 -7.27
CA SER A 267 40.79 5.39 -5.81
C SER A 267 39.89 6.39 -5.10
N PHE A 268 39.53 6.10 -3.85
CA PHE A 268 38.72 7.01 -3.03
C PHE A 268 39.41 8.37 -2.85
N GLU A 269 40.73 8.39 -2.64
CA GLU A 269 41.53 9.62 -2.55
C GLU A 269 41.38 10.48 -3.82
N SER A 270 41.52 9.86 -5.00
CA SER A 270 41.32 10.57 -6.27
C SER A 270 39.88 11.07 -6.45
N PHE A 271 38.89 10.35 -5.92
CA PHE A 271 37.49 10.76 -6.01
C PHE A 271 37.19 11.97 -5.13
N VAL A 272 37.70 11.96 -3.89
CA VAL A 272 37.61 13.09 -2.96
C VAL A 272 38.29 14.31 -3.56
N GLN A 273 39.51 14.16 -4.11
CA GLN A 273 40.22 15.27 -4.75
C GLN A 273 39.42 15.85 -5.93
N LYS A 274 38.85 15.01 -6.81
CA LYS A 274 37.98 15.47 -7.90
C LYS A 274 36.79 16.27 -7.39
N CYS A 275 36.11 15.79 -6.34
CA CYS A 275 35.00 16.52 -5.74
C CYS A 275 35.46 17.88 -5.19
N MET A 276 36.64 17.95 -4.57
CA MET A 276 37.20 19.22 -4.08
C MET A 276 37.56 20.18 -5.23
N ASP A 277 38.07 19.67 -6.35
CA ASP A 277 38.31 20.48 -7.54
C ASP A 277 37.00 21.05 -8.11
N TRP A 278 35.92 20.26 -8.10
CA TRP A 278 34.59 20.72 -8.49
C TRP A 278 34.02 21.76 -7.53
N LYS A 279 34.21 21.60 -6.21
CA LYS A 279 33.88 22.65 -5.22
C LYS A 279 34.59 23.97 -5.57
N ALA A 280 35.88 23.94 -5.87
CA ALA A 280 36.63 25.15 -6.23
C ALA A 280 36.18 25.79 -7.54
N ARG A 281 35.67 24.99 -8.49
CA ARG A 281 35.14 25.46 -9.79
C ARG A 281 33.75 26.07 -9.69
N LEU A 282 32.86 25.44 -8.92
CA LEU A 282 31.44 25.80 -8.89
C LEU A 282 31.15 27.08 -8.10
N PHE A 283 31.96 27.38 -7.08
CA PHE A 283 31.69 28.43 -6.09
C PHE A 283 32.74 29.56 -6.16
N ALA A 284 32.29 30.79 -5.93
CA ALA A 284 33.20 31.94 -5.88
C ALA A 284 34.18 31.85 -4.70
N GLN A 285 35.40 32.38 -4.89
CA GLN A 285 36.39 32.47 -3.82
C GLN A 285 35.93 33.44 -2.71
N ASP A 286 36.25 33.11 -1.46
CA ASP A 286 35.96 34.01 -0.34
C ASP A 286 36.92 35.21 -0.36
N PRO A 287 36.41 36.45 -0.45
CA PRO A 287 37.25 37.66 -0.36
C PRO A 287 38.04 37.77 0.96
N ALA A 288 37.63 37.07 2.02
CA ALA A 288 38.32 37.07 3.32
C ALA A 288 39.49 36.06 3.40
N GLU A 289 39.55 35.07 2.51
CA GLU A 289 40.64 34.07 2.45
C GLU A 289 41.75 34.45 1.47
N SER A 290 41.51 35.41 0.56
CA SER A 290 42.53 35.94 -0.34
C SER A 290 43.49 36.90 0.37
N LYS A 291 44.54 36.34 0.98
CA LYS A 291 45.73 37.13 1.28
C LYS A 291 46.46 37.44 -0.03
N GLU A 292 46.33 38.70 -0.44
CA GLU A 292 46.96 39.41 -1.56
C GLU A 292 46.17 39.45 -2.89
N PRO A 293 46.04 40.65 -3.51
CA PRO A 293 45.48 40.79 -4.84
C PRO A 293 46.58 40.49 -5.88
N GLU A 294 46.62 39.26 -6.40
CA GLU A 294 47.38 39.00 -7.63
C GLU A 294 46.66 39.66 -8.81
N VAL A 295 47.28 40.71 -9.34
CA VAL A 295 46.91 41.34 -10.61
C VAL A 295 47.20 40.34 -11.74
N TYR A 296 46.19 39.57 -12.13
CA TYR A 296 46.24 38.79 -13.37
C TYR A 296 46.30 39.75 -14.56
N LYS A 297 47.46 39.83 -15.22
CA LYS A 297 47.58 40.43 -16.54
C LYS A 297 46.86 39.55 -17.56
N ALA A 298 45.85 40.13 -18.20
CA ALA A 298 45.15 39.52 -19.31
C ALA A 298 46.11 39.30 -20.49
N THR A 299 46.36 38.03 -20.83
CA THR A 299 46.87 37.61 -22.14
C THR A 299 45.96 36.50 -22.68
N GLU A 300 45.13 36.91 -23.65
CA GLU A 300 44.60 36.16 -24.80
C GLU A 300 44.08 34.73 -24.61
N SER A 301 42.74 34.60 -24.53
CA SER A 301 41.89 33.68 -25.31
C SER A 301 40.45 33.74 -24.80
N PRO A 302 39.42 34.03 -25.62
CA PRO A 302 38.03 33.95 -25.18
C PRO A 302 37.59 32.48 -25.22
N THR A 303 37.97 31.70 -24.20
CA THR A 303 37.34 30.40 -23.96
C THR A 303 36.10 30.59 -23.09
N ASN A 304 35.02 29.92 -23.49
CA ASN A 304 33.66 29.98 -22.95
C ASN A 304 33.53 29.43 -21.51
N GLU A 305 34.33 29.87 -20.53
CA GLU A 305 34.25 29.38 -19.16
C GLU A 305 33.34 30.26 -18.28
N ARG A 306 32.05 29.88 -18.15
CA ARG A 306 31.06 30.50 -17.25
C ARG A 306 31.09 29.87 -15.84
N LEU A 307 32.24 29.94 -15.18
CA LEU A 307 32.41 29.53 -13.77
C LEU A 307 33.09 30.69 -13.01
N PRO A 308 32.76 30.95 -11.72
CA PRO A 308 31.83 30.21 -10.85
C PRO A 308 30.35 30.50 -11.12
N ILE A 309 29.46 29.56 -10.79
CA ILE A 309 28.00 29.67 -10.98
C ILE A 309 27.30 30.08 -9.67
N TYR A 310 27.84 29.63 -8.54
CA TYR A 310 27.25 29.81 -7.22
C TYR A 310 28.06 30.82 -6.37
N PRO A 311 27.43 31.45 -5.36
CA PRO A 311 28.11 32.37 -4.44
C PRO A 311 29.18 31.65 -3.62
N VAL A 312 29.82 32.37 -2.68
CA VAL A 312 30.84 31.77 -1.80
C VAL A 312 30.26 30.55 -1.07
N TYR A 313 30.99 29.43 -1.11
CA TYR A 313 30.59 28.17 -0.50
C TYR A 313 30.60 28.28 1.04
N ARG A 314 29.43 28.07 1.67
CA ARG A 314 29.25 28.07 3.13
C ARG A 314 28.53 26.83 3.67
N ALA A 315 28.56 25.74 2.91
CA ALA A 315 27.91 24.49 3.25
C ALA A 315 28.68 23.70 4.33
N ASN A 316 28.01 22.73 4.94
CA ASN A 316 28.62 21.84 5.91
C ASN A 316 29.60 20.87 5.22
N LEU A 317 30.87 20.92 5.61
CA LEU A 317 31.93 20.09 5.02
C LEU A 317 31.85 18.61 5.42
N THR A 318 31.32 18.28 6.60
CA THR A 318 31.21 16.88 7.01
C THR A 318 30.03 16.19 6.31
N GLU A 319 28.98 16.94 5.96
CA GLU A 319 27.92 16.48 5.05
C GLU A 319 28.48 16.18 3.65
N LEU A 320 29.35 17.05 3.12
CA LEU A 320 30.03 16.81 1.84
C LEU A 320 30.85 15.51 1.89
N SER A 321 31.63 15.31 2.95
CA SER A 321 32.37 14.06 3.20
C SER A 321 31.43 12.84 3.21
N ALA A 322 30.29 12.92 3.88
CA ALA A 322 29.31 11.83 3.92
C ALA A 322 28.80 11.49 2.52
N PHE A 323 28.49 12.49 1.70
CA PHE A 323 28.07 12.27 0.32
C PHE A 323 29.17 11.67 -0.54
N MET A 324 30.42 12.11 -0.41
CA MET A 324 31.56 11.51 -1.11
C MET A 324 31.73 10.02 -0.76
N ILE A 325 31.66 9.67 0.53
CA ILE A 325 31.75 8.27 1.00
C ILE A 325 30.61 7.43 0.41
N TYR A 326 29.38 7.93 0.48
CA TYR A 326 28.23 7.18 -0.04
C TYR A 326 28.27 7.03 -1.55
N ALA A 327 28.60 8.10 -2.28
CA ALA A 327 28.73 8.07 -3.73
C ALA A 327 29.85 7.13 -4.21
N TYR A 328 30.97 7.08 -3.49
CA TYR A 328 32.06 6.17 -3.84
C TYR A 328 31.70 4.69 -3.62
N THR A 329 31.00 4.39 -2.53
CA THR A 329 30.60 3.02 -2.18
C THR A 329 29.36 2.54 -2.94
N HIS A 330 28.47 3.45 -3.34
CA HIS A 330 27.20 3.16 -4.02
C HIS A 330 26.98 4.08 -5.24
N PRO A 331 27.91 4.11 -6.22
CA PRO A 331 27.90 5.10 -7.30
C PRO A 331 26.65 5.02 -8.19
N ASN A 332 26.15 3.80 -8.45
CA ASN A 332 24.99 3.58 -9.31
C ASN A 332 23.63 3.83 -8.64
N SER A 333 23.61 4.10 -7.33
CA SER A 333 22.40 4.31 -6.53
C SER A 333 22.50 5.53 -5.61
N PHE A 334 23.41 6.47 -5.89
CA PHE A 334 23.64 7.65 -5.06
C PHE A 334 22.44 8.61 -5.11
N VAL A 335 21.67 8.63 -4.01
CA VAL A 335 20.64 9.61 -3.72
C VAL A 335 20.97 10.31 -2.40
N ALA A 336 21.25 11.60 -2.44
CA ALA A 336 21.67 12.38 -1.28
C ALA A 336 20.48 12.86 -0.43
N LEU A 337 20.55 12.69 0.88
CA LEU A 337 19.60 13.29 1.83
C LEU A 337 20.08 14.69 2.19
N ILE A 338 19.45 15.71 1.62
CA ILE A 338 20.03 17.06 1.57
C ILE A 338 19.59 17.99 2.71
N ASP A 339 18.64 17.59 3.53
CA ASP A 339 18.02 18.45 4.55
C ASP A 339 18.51 18.14 5.97
N THR A 340 19.75 17.64 6.12
CA THR A 340 20.34 17.39 7.45
C THR A 340 20.73 18.68 8.16
N TYR A 341 21.31 19.64 7.42
CA TYR A 341 21.71 20.95 7.95
C TYR A 341 20.92 22.10 7.31
N ASP A 342 20.99 22.22 5.99
CA ASP A 342 20.23 23.19 5.18
C ASP A 342 20.07 22.63 3.76
N SER A 343 18.83 22.50 3.29
CA SER A 343 18.51 21.86 2.01
C SER A 343 19.15 22.54 0.80
N LEU A 344 19.14 23.88 0.74
CA LEU A 344 19.57 24.63 -0.46
C LEU A 344 21.00 25.14 -0.33
N ASN A 345 21.38 25.61 0.85
CA ASN A 345 22.67 26.25 1.10
C ASN A 345 23.75 25.26 1.54
N SER A 346 23.37 24.03 1.91
CA SER A 346 24.30 22.96 2.26
C SER A 346 24.13 21.72 1.39
N GLY A 347 23.05 20.97 1.58
CA GLY A 347 22.90 19.64 1.00
C GLY A 347 22.82 19.67 -0.53
N LEU A 348 22.07 20.61 -1.13
CA LEU A 348 22.02 20.75 -2.59
C LEU A 348 23.41 21.05 -3.17
N TYR A 349 24.13 22.01 -2.60
CA TYR A 349 25.49 22.35 -3.04
C TYR A 349 26.45 21.17 -2.91
N ASN A 350 26.40 20.47 -1.77
CA ASN A 350 27.20 19.28 -1.54
C ASN A 350 26.87 18.16 -2.54
N PHE A 351 25.59 17.95 -2.84
CA PHE A 351 25.16 17.00 -3.86
C PHE A 351 25.70 17.37 -5.24
N LEU A 352 25.58 18.64 -5.65
CA LEU A 352 26.02 19.09 -6.99
C LEU A 352 27.54 18.89 -7.19
N ILE A 353 28.33 19.14 -6.15
CA ILE A 353 29.78 18.87 -6.17
C ILE A 353 30.05 17.39 -6.44
N VAL A 354 29.42 16.50 -5.67
CA VAL A 354 29.62 15.05 -5.80
C VAL A 354 29.05 14.51 -7.11
N ALA A 355 27.93 15.07 -7.58
CA ALA A 355 27.31 14.73 -8.87
C ALA A 355 28.26 15.02 -10.04
N CYS A 356 28.91 16.19 -10.07
CA CYS A 356 29.92 16.49 -11.09
C CYS A 356 31.10 15.50 -11.03
N GLY A 357 31.56 15.16 -9.82
CA GLY A 357 32.61 14.16 -9.62
C GLY A 357 32.23 12.78 -10.17
N LEU A 358 30.99 12.33 -9.98
CA LEU A 358 30.47 11.09 -10.54
C LEU A 358 30.38 11.12 -12.07
N ILE A 359 29.85 12.22 -12.65
CA ILE A 359 29.72 12.35 -14.11
C ILE A 359 31.09 12.39 -14.79
N GLU A 360 32.10 13.00 -14.18
CA GLU A 360 33.48 12.96 -14.70
C GLU A 360 34.00 11.51 -14.83
N CYS A 361 33.50 10.63 -13.98
CA CYS A 361 33.76 9.19 -13.96
C CYS A 361 32.78 8.38 -14.83
N SER A 362 31.95 9.05 -15.65
CA SER A 362 30.89 8.45 -16.47
C SER A 362 29.85 7.66 -15.66
N VAL A 363 29.50 8.16 -14.46
CA VAL A 363 28.45 7.57 -13.61
C VAL A 363 27.29 8.57 -13.44
N GLN A 364 26.07 8.09 -13.66
CA GLN A 364 24.85 8.88 -13.44
C GLN A 364 24.51 8.98 -11.94
N PRO A 365 24.57 10.18 -11.33
CA PRO A 365 23.99 10.42 -10.01
C PRO A 365 22.47 10.19 -10.05
N ARG A 366 21.87 9.61 -8.99
CA ARG A 366 20.42 9.30 -9.02
C ARG A 366 19.54 10.44 -8.56
N GLY A 367 19.98 11.26 -7.62
CA GLY A 367 19.25 12.48 -7.24
C GLY A 367 19.31 12.82 -5.77
N VAL A 368 18.26 13.46 -5.26
CA VAL A 368 18.18 13.95 -3.88
C VAL A 368 16.89 13.53 -3.19
N ARG A 369 16.92 13.45 -1.86
CA ARG A 369 15.75 13.27 -0.98
C ARG A 369 15.58 14.46 -0.05
N LEU A 370 14.35 14.97 0.03
CA LEU A 370 13.86 15.91 1.04
C LEU A 370 12.98 15.17 2.06
N ASP A 371 13.14 15.46 3.35
CA ASP A 371 12.33 14.93 4.46
C ASP A 371 11.75 16.06 5.34
N SER A 372 11.79 17.32 4.88
CA SER A 372 11.32 18.47 5.63
C SER A 372 11.19 19.73 4.74
N GLY A 373 10.58 20.78 5.31
CA GLY A 373 10.40 22.08 4.65
C GLY A 373 9.21 22.13 3.68
N ASP A 374 9.12 23.22 2.91
CA ASP A 374 8.14 23.37 1.83
C ASP A 374 8.58 22.53 0.63
N LEU A 375 8.05 21.31 0.54
CA LEU A 375 8.41 20.35 -0.49
C LEU A 375 8.12 20.86 -1.91
N SER A 376 7.08 21.69 -2.08
CA SER A 376 6.69 22.28 -3.37
C SER A 376 7.77 23.25 -3.83
N PHE A 377 8.06 24.28 -3.02
CA PHE A 377 9.08 25.27 -3.30
C PHE A 377 10.48 24.63 -3.47
N LEU A 378 10.88 23.78 -2.52
CA LEU A 378 12.21 23.17 -2.52
C LEU A 378 12.43 22.29 -3.76
N SER A 379 11.43 21.49 -4.16
CA SER A 379 11.55 20.64 -5.35
C SER A 379 11.75 21.44 -6.65
N ILE A 380 11.06 22.58 -6.77
CA ILE A 380 11.16 23.49 -7.92
C ILE A 380 12.56 24.14 -7.96
N GLU A 381 13.04 24.65 -6.82
CA GLU A 381 14.38 25.26 -6.74
C GLU A 381 15.50 24.26 -7.03
N ILE A 382 15.37 23.02 -6.54
CA ILE A 382 16.33 21.94 -6.81
C ILE A 382 16.36 21.60 -8.29
N LYS A 383 15.21 21.38 -8.94
CA LYS A 383 15.19 21.09 -10.39
C LYS A 383 15.72 22.26 -11.21
N ARG A 384 15.45 23.51 -10.80
CA ARG A 384 16.03 24.69 -11.44
C ARG A 384 17.56 24.67 -11.33
N ALA A 385 18.10 24.41 -10.15
CA ALA A 385 19.55 24.29 -9.94
C ALA A 385 20.15 23.17 -10.78
N PHE A 386 19.48 22.01 -10.89
CA PHE A 386 19.89 20.90 -11.75
C PHE A 386 19.98 21.34 -13.21
N SER A 387 18.92 21.94 -13.77
CA SER A 387 18.91 22.40 -15.16
C SER A 387 19.95 23.49 -15.44
N THR A 388 20.10 24.46 -14.53
CA THR A 388 21.08 25.55 -14.67
C THR A 388 22.50 25.02 -14.68
N LEU A 389 22.86 24.15 -13.72
CA LEU A 389 24.19 23.61 -13.62
C LEU A 389 24.50 22.69 -14.82
N ASP A 390 23.59 21.79 -15.13
CA ASP A 390 23.73 20.82 -16.21
C ASP A 390 23.98 21.52 -17.56
N ALA A 391 23.23 22.57 -17.86
CA ALA A 391 23.44 23.39 -19.06
C ALA A 391 24.81 24.09 -19.08
N ALA A 392 25.34 24.48 -17.92
CA ALA A 392 26.63 25.17 -17.82
C ALA A 392 27.83 24.22 -17.94
N ILE A 393 27.72 22.99 -17.44
CA ILE A 393 28.87 22.06 -17.35
C ILE A 393 28.95 21.05 -18.49
N ARG A 394 27.88 20.83 -19.28
CA ARG A 394 27.88 19.85 -20.39
C ARG A 394 28.93 20.13 -21.47
N THR A 395 29.28 21.39 -21.67
CA THR A 395 30.33 21.80 -22.63
C THR A 395 31.71 21.89 -21.97
N HIS A 396 31.80 21.71 -20.65
CA HIS A 396 33.05 21.78 -19.91
C HIS A 396 33.98 20.62 -20.33
N PRO A 397 35.29 20.86 -20.59
CA PRO A 397 36.19 19.83 -21.13
C PRO A 397 36.24 18.52 -20.32
N LEU A 398 36.08 18.60 -18.99
CA LEU A 398 36.08 17.42 -18.11
C LEU A 398 34.81 16.56 -18.20
N LEU A 399 33.67 17.14 -18.58
CA LEU A 399 32.38 16.44 -18.64
C LEU A 399 31.85 16.27 -20.08
N CYS A 400 32.42 16.98 -21.05
CA CYS A 400 32.04 16.87 -22.45
C CYS A 400 32.21 15.42 -22.94
N GLY A 401 31.12 14.83 -23.45
CA GLY A 401 31.10 13.45 -23.93
C GLY A 401 31.10 12.37 -22.82
N LYS A 402 30.93 12.75 -21.55
CA LYS A 402 30.74 11.81 -20.44
C LYS A 402 29.28 11.38 -20.33
N ASP A 403 29.08 10.15 -19.88
CA ASP A 403 27.75 9.65 -19.55
C ASP A 403 27.28 10.26 -18.23
N GLY A 404 26.03 10.72 -18.22
CA GLY A 404 25.40 11.28 -17.04
C GLY A 404 24.85 12.70 -17.25
N SER A 405 23.88 13.06 -16.43
CA SER A 405 23.10 14.29 -16.57
C SER A 405 22.55 14.69 -15.21
N ILE A 406 22.88 15.90 -14.75
CA ILE A 406 22.33 16.41 -13.49
C ILE A 406 20.85 16.76 -13.68
N ALA A 407 20.45 17.19 -14.88
CA ALA A 407 19.05 17.48 -15.20
C ALA A 407 18.12 16.26 -15.05
N ASP A 408 18.64 15.04 -15.25
CA ASP A 408 17.88 13.79 -15.14
C ASP A 408 17.83 13.23 -13.70
N CYS A 409 18.46 13.91 -12.73
CA CYS A 409 18.42 13.51 -11.33
C CYS A 409 17.00 13.59 -10.75
N LEU A 410 16.64 12.58 -9.97
CA LEU A 410 15.34 12.48 -9.30
C LEU A 410 15.25 13.40 -8.08
N VAL A 411 14.06 13.93 -7.84
CA VAL A 411 13.71 14.56 -6.56
C VAL A 411 12.74 13.64 -5.84
N ILE A 412 13.16 13.15 -4.68
CA ILE A 412 12.37 12.30 -3.80
C ILE A 412 11.90 13.13 -2.62
N ALA A 413 10.63 13.03 -2.25
CA ALA A 413 10.11 13.65 -1.04
C ALA A 413 9.57 12.59 -0.09
N SER A 414 9.90 12.73 1.19
CA SER A 414 9.25 12.06 2.32
C SER A 414 8.85 13.10 3.36
N ASN A 415 8.21 12.64 4.44
CA ASN A 415 7.73 13.40 5.62
C ASN A 415 6.20 13.60 5.68
N ASP A 416 5.56 12.87 6.60
CA ASP A 416 4.13 12.96 6.96
C ASP A 416 3.15 13.17 5.79
N LEU A 417 3.46 12.54 4.65
CA LEU A 417 2.64 12.60 3.45
C LEU A 417 1.33 11.85 3.63
N ASP A 418 0.22 12.50 3.29
CA ASP A 418 -1.11 11.92 3.16
C ASP A 418 -1.78 12.33 1.83
N GLU A 419 -3.03 11.93 1.62
CA GLU A 419 -3.76 12.19 0.38
C GLU A 419 -3.94 13.68 0.08
N GLU A 420 -4.17 14.51 1.10
CA GLU A 420 -4.41 15.94 0.91
C GLU A 420 -3.12 16.64 0.50
N ILE A 421 -2.03 16.34 1.21
CA ILE A 421 -0.70 16.88 0.90
C ILE A 421 -0.27 16.44 -0.51
N LEU A 422 -0.42 15.16 -0.86
CA LEU A 422 -0.05 14.66 -2.19
C LEU A 422 -0.86 15.30 -3.31
N TYR A 423 -2.17 15.47 -3.12
CA TYR A 423 -3.02 16.14 -4.10
C TYR A 423 -2.57 17.58 -4.33
N ASN A 424 -2.29 18.33 -3.25
CA ASN A 424 -1.85 19.72 -3.34
C ASN A 424 -0.47 19.85 -3.98
N LEU A 425 0.50 19.00 -3.62
CA LEU A 425 1.83 19.00 -4.24
C LEU A 425 1.75 18.78 -5.76
N VAL A 426 0.96 17.80 -6.21
CA VAL A 426 0.78 17.56 -7.66
C VAL A 426 0.09 18.76 -8.32
N LYS A 427 -0.96 19.30 -7.70
CA LYS A 427 -1.73 20.42 -8.24
C LYS A 427 -0.92 21.72 -8.35
N GLU A 428 -0.04 21.97 -7.40
CA GLU A 428 0.87 23.13 -7.39
C GLU A 428 2.01 23.00 -8.42
N GLY A 429 2.18 21.83 -9.03
CA GLY A 429 3.27 21.56 -9.96
C GLY A 429 4.61 21.31 -9.25
N ALA A 430 4.58 20.79 -8.03
CA ALA A 430 5.80 20.36 -7.34
C ALA A 430 6.57 19.36 -8.21
N CYS A 431 7.88 19.59 -8.35
CA CYS A 431 8.72 18.81 -9.26
C CYS A 431 9.31 17.59 -8.54
N ILE A 432 8.44 16.73 -8.01
CA ILE A 432 8.79 15.54 -7.23
C ILE A 432 8.52 14.29 -8.07
N ASP A 433 9.56 13.47 -8.28
CA ASP A 433 9.48 12.26 -9.09
C ASP A 433 9.00 11.05 -8.26
N MET A 434 9.26 11.06 -6.95
CA MET A 434 8.95 9.95 -6.05
C MET A 434 8.56 10.41 -4.65
N PHE A 435 7.53 9.78 -4.09
CA PHE A 435 7.04 10.01 -2.73
C PHE A 435 7.30 8.80 -1.82
N GLY A 436 7.98 9.02 -0.71
CA GLY A 436 8.20 8.05 0.36
C GLY A 436 7.20 8.26 1.51
N ILE A 437 6.27 7.33 1.69
CA ILE A 437 5.13 7.49 2.60
C ILE A 437 5.27 6.53 3.78
N GLY A 438 5.24 7.06 5.00
CA GLY A 438 5.48 6.31 6.23
C GLY A 438 4.23 6.12 7.08
N THR A 439 4.17 6.87 8.19
CA THR A 439 3.20 6.69 9.28
C THR A 439 1.75 6.65 8.81
N HIS A 440 1.31 7.64 8.02
CA HIS A 440 -0.09 7.78 7.60
C HIS A 440 -0.61 6.59 6.79
N LEU A 441 0.28 5.89 6.07
CA LEU A 441 -0.07 4.70 5.28
C LEU A 441 -0.14 3.45 6.16
N VAL A 442 0.96 3.05 6.81
CA VAL A 442 1.04 1.75 7.49
C VAL A 442 0.21 1.67 8.77
N THR A 443 -0.04 2.81 9.42
CA THR A 443 -0.88 2.87 10.62
C THR A 443 -2.33 3.19 10.30
N CYS A 444 -2.61 3.64 9.07
CA CYS A 444 -3.91 4.20 8.69
C CYS A 444 -4.37 5.27 9.70
N ASN A 445 -3.46 6.17 10.11
CA ASN A 445 -3.58 7.04 11.29
C ASN A 445 -4.97 7.70 11.47
N SER A 446 -5.57 8.23 10.41
CA SER A 446 -6.88 8.89 10.48
C SER A 446 -8.04 7.96 10.85
N GLN A 447 -7.90 6.66 10.59
CA GLN A 447 -8.85 5.62 10.93
C GLN A 447 -8.13 4.26 10.97
N PRO A 448 -7.60 3.81 12.12
CA PRO A 448 -6.76 2.61 12.21
C PRO A 448 -7.54 1.28 12.20
N SER A 449 -8.83 1.31 11.84
CA SER A 449 -9.69 0.12 11.72
C SER A 449 -10.78 0.33 10.67
N LEU A 450 -11.06 -0.71 9.87
CA LEU A 450 -12.13 -0.69 8.87
C LEU A 450 -13.54 -0.67 9.52
N GLY A 451 -13.69 -1.27 10.71
CA GLY A 451 -15.00 -1.46 11.33
C GLY A 451 -15.85 -2.55 10.65
N GLY A 452 -15.20 -3.56 10.05
CA GLY A 452 -15.88 -4.75 9.56
C GLY A 452 -16.46 -5.59 10.68
N VAL A 453 -17.58 -6.25 10.38
CA VAL A 453 -18.37 -7.07 11.29
C VAL A 453 -18.75 -8.36 10.61
N TYR A 454 -18.86 -9.44 11.38
CA TYR A 454 -19.30 -10.76 10.93
C TYR A 454 -20.62 -11.11 11.63
N LYS A 455 -21.65 -11.50 10.88
CA LYS A 455 -23.01 -11.64 11.42
C LYS A 455 -23.74 -12.85 10.87
N LEU A 456 -24.40 -13.59 11.77
CA LEU A 456 -25.36 -14.63 11.42
C LEU A 456 -26.60 -13.98 10.78
N VAL A 457 -26.88 -14.35 9.53
CA VAL A 457 -28.03 -13.84 8.78
C VAL A 457 -29.09 -14.90 8.53
N GLU A 458 -28.75 -16.18 8.65
CA GLU A 458 -29.69 -17.29 8.47
C GLU A 458 -29.25 -18.54 9.23
N LEU A 459 -30.21 -19.28 9.80
CA LEU A 459 -29.99 -20.56 10.48
C LEU A 459 -31.07 -21.56 10.08
N ASP A 460 -30.69 -22.68 9.46
CA ASP A 460 -31.56 -23.71 8.86
C ASP A 460 -32.64 -23.13 7.94
N GLY A 461 -32.26 -22.21 7.06
CA GLY A 461 -33.20 -21.53 6.17
C GLY A 461 -34.09 -20.48 6.85
N ILE A 462 -33.95 -20.26 8.16
CA ILE A 462 -34.68 -19.24 8.91
C ILE A 462 -33.86 -17.95 8.97
N PRO A 463 -34.31 -16.85 8.37
CA PRO A 463 -33.62 -15.57 8.41
C PRO A 463 -33.44 -15.04 9.85
N ARG A 464 -32.28 -14.46 10.14
CA ARG A 464 -31.92 -13.89 11.45
C ARG A 464 -31.60 -12.41 11.32
N ILE A 465 -32.03 -11.65 12.31
CA ILE A 465 -31.85 -10.21 12.40
C ILE A 465 -31.28 -9.84 13.76
N LYS A 466 -30.32 -8.91 13.78
CA LYS A 466 -29.85 -8.23 14.98
C LYS A 466 -30.38 -6.80 14.97
N PHE A 467 -31.20 -6.46 15.95
CA PHE A 467 -31.69 -5.10 16.17
C PHE A 467 -30.65 -4.22 16.87
N SER A 468 -30.79 -2.91 16.72
CA SER A 468 -29.97 -1.92 17.39
C SER A 468 -30.76 -0.63 17.52
N ASP A 469 -30.51 0.15 18.58
CA ASP A 469 -31.11 1.49 18.73
C ASP A 469 -30.66 2.45 17.63
N GLU A 470 -29.51 2.19 17.02
CA GLU A 470 -29.05 2.85 15.81
C GLU A 470 -29.54 2.09 14.57
N ILE A 471 -30.42 2.71 13.78
CA ILE A 471 -31.02 2.11 12.57
C ILE A 471 -29.96 1.55 11.61
N GLY A 472 -28.85 2.25 11.42
CA GLY A 472 -27.75 1.81 10.54
C GLY A 472 -26.97 0.58 11.04
N LYS A 473 -27.23 0.11 12.27
CA LYS A 473 -26.62 -1.10 12.83
C LYS A 473 -27.56 -2.32 12.80
N VAL A 474 -28.77 -2.16 12.27
CA VAL A 474 -29.72 -3.27 12.04
C VAL A 474 -29.25 -4.09 10.83
N THR A 475 -29.12 -5.40 10.99
CA THR A 475 -28.61 -6.28 9.92
C THR A 475 -29.70 -6.65 8.92
N ILE A 476 -29.33 -6.84 7.65
CA ILE A 476 -30.24 -7.32 6.62
C ILE A 476 -30.31 -8.87 6.71
N PRO A 477 -31.50 -9.46 6.97
CA PRO A 477 -31.63 -10.88 7.28
C PRO A 477 -31.63 -11.77 6.03
N GLY A 478 -31.38 -13.07 6.22
CA GLY A 478 -31.42 -14.09 5.19
C GLY A 478 -30.15 -14.17 4.34
N GLN A 479 -29.98 -15.28 3.64
CA GLN A 479 -28.94 -15.40 2.61
C GLN A 479 -29.12 -14.32 1.53
N LYS A 480 -27.99 -13.81 1.02
CA LYS A 480 -27.97 -12.77 -0.01
C LYS A 480 -27.04 -13.16 -1.17
N ILE A 481 -27.34 -12.60 -2.34
CA ILE A 481 -26.44 -12.47 -3.48
C ILE A 481 -26.32 -10.99 -3.82
N LEU A 482 -25.12 -10.56 -4.23
CA LEU A 482 -24.82 -9.17 -4.57
C LEU A 482 -24.57 -9.03 -6.07
N TYR A 483 -25.31 -8.12 -6.70
CA TYR A 483 -25.15 -7.76 -8.10
C TYR A 483 -24.69 -6.32 -8.26
N ARG A 484 -23.60 -6.09 -8.99
CA ARG A 484 -23.20 -4.76 -9.45
C ARG A 484 -23.88 -4.44 -10.77
N LEU A 485 -24.66 -3.36 -10.79
CA LEU A 485 -25.41 -2.92 -11.96
C LEU A 485 -24.70 -1.76 -12.66
N TYR A 486 -24.61 -1.85 -13.99
CA TYR A 486 -23.89 -0.89 -14.81
C TYR A 486 -24.80 -0.06 -15.71
N THR A 487 -24.41 1.19 -15.96
CA THR A 487 -25.02 2.06 -16.98
C THR A 487 -24.56 1.69 -18.39
N SER A 488 -25.21 2.23 -19.43
CA SER A 488 -24.78 2.07 -20.83
C SER A 488 -23.34 2.54 -21.10
N THR A 489 -22.78 3.38 -20.23
CA THR A 489 -21.37 3.84 -20.27
C THR A 489 -20.40 2.90 -19.56
N HIS A 490 -20.82 1.66 -19.27
CA HIS A 490 -20.03 0.65 -18.54
C HIS A 490 -19.57 1.10 -17.14
N THR A 491 -20.37 1.94 -16.49
CA THR A 491 -20.04 2.50 -15.17
C THR A 491 -20.87 1.84 -14.07
N PRO A 492 -20.26 1.35 -12.97
CA PRO A 492 -20.99 0.87 -11.80
C PRO A 492 -21.87 1.98 -11.24
N PHE A 493 -23.13 1.67 -10.95
CA PHE A 493 -24.10 2.67 -10.50
C PHE A 493 -24.80 2.33 -9.19
N VAL A 494 -25.09 1.04 -8.98
CA VAL A 494 -25.72 0.54 -7.77
C VAL A 494 -25.30 -0.90 -7.55
N ASP A 495 -25.00 -1.23 -6.29
CA ASP A 495 -24.86 -2.61 -5.86
C ASP A 495 -26.18 -3.04 -5.23
N LEU A 496 -26.75 -4.09 -5.81
CA LEU A 496 -28.09 -4.59 -5.56
C LEU A 496 -28.02 -5.92 -4.82
N ILE A 497 -28.54 -5.90 -3.60
CA ILE A 497 -28.69 -7.06 -2.74
C ILE A 497 -30.02 -7.75 -3.07
N ALA A 498 -29.92 -9.01 -3.47
CA ALA A 498 -31.05 -9.85 -3.84
C ALA A 498 -31.06 -11.15 -3.01
N ARG A 499 -32.19 -11.85 -3.02
CA ARG A 499 -32.25 -13.22 -2.52
C ARG A 499 -31.51 -14.17 -3.49
N PRO A 500 -30.96 -15.30 -3.03
CA PRO A 500 -30.19 -16.22 -3.87
C PRO A 500 -31.00 -16.84 -5.04
N ASP A 501 -32.32 -16.88 -4.92
CA ASP A 501 -33.23 -17.41 -5.94
C ASP A 501 -33.68 -16.34 -6.97
N GLU A 502 -33.26 -15.08 -6.82
CA GLU A 502 -33.57 -14.01 -7.76
C GLU A 502 -32.54 -13.92 -8.88
N GLU A 503 -32.99 -13.97 -10.13
CA GLU A 503 -32.17 -13.70 -11.31
C GLU A 503 -32.39 -12.26 -11.79
N ILE A 504 -31.31 -11.48 -11.90
CA ILE A 504 -31.34 -10.10 -12.40
C ILE A 504 -30.85 -10.07 -13.84
N LYS A 505 -31.69 -9.56 -14.75
CA LYS A 505 -31.43 -9.59 -16.20
C LYS A 505 -31.03 -8.22 -16.74
N GLU A 506 -30.10 -8.22 -17.68
CA GLU A 506 -29.72 -7.04 -18.45
C GLU A 506 -30.91 -6.51 -19.25
N ARG A 507 -30.96 -5.17 -19.41
CA ARG A 507 -31.97 -4.44 -20.19
C ARG A 507 -33.42 -4.62 -19.72
N GLN A 508 -33.63 -5.24 -18.56
CA GLN A 508 -34.94 -5.36 -17.91
C GLN A 508 -35.04 -4.37 -16.73
N PRO A 509 -36.25 -3.86 -16.41
CA PRO A 509 -36.43 -2.94 -15.30
C PRO A 509 -36.17 -3.63 -13.96
N VAL A 510 -35.29 -3.05 -13.14
CA VAL A 510 -34.96 -3.51 -11.78
C VAL A 510 -35.30 -2.41 -10.78
N HIS A 511 -36.14 -2.76 -9.80
CA HIS A 511 -36.52 -1.83 -8.74
C HIS A 511 -35.48 -1.87 -7.61
N CYS A 512 -34.80 -0.74 -7.42
CA CYS A 512 -33.72 -0.57 -6.46
C CYS A 512 -34.22 0.25 -5.26
N LEU A 513 -34.36 -0.39 -4.10
CA LEU A 513 -34.90 0.21 -2.88
C LEU A 513 -33.78 0.46 -1.87
N HIS A 514 -33.63 1.68 -1.35
CA HIS A 514 -32.65 1.94 -0.29
C HIS A 514 -32.99 1.12 0.97
N PRO A 515 -32.02 0.44 1.62
CA PRO A 515 -32.30 -0.49 2.73
C PRO A 515 -33.06 0.13 3.91
N HIS A 516 -32.84 1.41 4.21
CA HIS A 516 -33.38 2.07 5.40
C HIS A 516 -34.24 3.31 5.12
N THR A 517 -34.33 3.77 3.87
CA THR A 517 -34.99 5.05 3.54
C THR A 517 -36.01 4.81 2.43
N PRO A 518 -37.28 4.54 2.77
CA PRO A 518 -38.29 4.12 1.79
C PRO A 518 -38.52 5.12 0.64
N THR A 519 -38.30 6.41 0.88
CA THR A 519 -38.44 7.46 -0.15
C THR A 519 -37.27 7.47 -1.14
N ARG A 520 -36.14 6.83 -0.82
CA ARG A 520 -34.99 6.68 -1.72
C ARG A 520 -35.12 5.37 -2.48
N GLN A 521 -35.63 5.45 -3.69
CA GLN A 521 -35.78 4.31 -4.60
C GLN A 521 -35.61 4.78 -6.04
N LEU A 522 -35.22 3.87 -6.92
CA LEU A 522 -35.11 4.13 -8.36
C LEU A 522 -35.46 2.89 -9.17
N MET A 523 -35.87 3.11 -10.41
CA MET A 523 -35.97 2.06 -11.43
C MET A 523 -34.76 2.16 -12.34
N MET A 524 -34.04 1.05 -12.54
CA MET A 524 -32.87 0.97 -13.40
C MET A 524 -33.07 -0.06 -14.50
N TYR A 525 -32.56 0.23 -15.70
CA TYR A 525 -32.42 -0.73 -16.80
C TYR A 525 -30.92 -0.97 -16.99
N PRO A 526 -30.33 -1.98 -16.32
CA PRO A 526 -28.90 -2.19 -16.32
C PRO A 526 -28.42 -2.62 -17.72
N SER A 527 -27.34 -2.03 -18.20
CA SER A 527 -26.70 -2.46 -19.45
C SER A 527 -25.95 -3.78 -19.28
N LYS A 528 -25.37 -3.98 -18.09
CA LYS A 528 -24.64 -5.16 -17.63
C LYS A 528 -25.02 -5.44 -16.18
N VAL A 529 -25.13 -6.72 -15.85
CA VAL A 529 -25.35 -7.22 -14.49
C VAL A 529 -24.20 -8.15 -14.13
N GLU A 530 -23.54 -7.90 -12.99
CA GLU A 530 -22.40 -8.71 -12.55
C GLU A 530 -22.62 -9.22 -11.13
N ALA A 531 -22.59 -10.54 -10.94
CA ALA A 531 -22.51 -11.11 -9.60
C ALA A 531 -21.12 -10.82 -9.02
N VAL A 532 -21.06 -10.13 -7.89
CA VAL A 532 -19.79 -9.66 -7.32
C VAL A 532 -18.99 -10.80 -6.70
N HIS A 533 -19.68 -11.77 -6.09
CA HIS A 533 -19.04 -12.90 -5.41
C HIS A 533 -18.80 -14.07 -6.34
N THR A 534 -17.66 -14.73 -6.18
CA THR A 534 -17.39 -16.06 -6.75
C THR A 534 -17.48 -17.10 -5.63
N CYS A 535 -18.02 -18.28 -5.91
CA CYS A 535 -17.93 -19.43 -5.01
C CYS A 535 -16.50 -19.98 -5.06
N ILE A 536 -15.77 -19.91 -3.95
CA ILE A 536 -14.36 -20.31 -3.86
C ILE A 536 -14.24 -21.73 -3.28
N LEU A 537 -14.98 -22.01 -2.20
CA LEU A 537 -15.05 -23.32 -1.58
C LEU A 537 -16.51 -23.76 -1.57
N LYS A 538 -16.74 -25.04 -1.85
CA LYS A 538 -18.08 -25.64 -1.78
C LYS A 538 -18.00 -27.09 -1.32
N THR A 539 -18.19 -27.32 -0.03
CA THR A 539 -18.37 -28.65 0.56
C THR A 539 -17.37 -29.69 0.06
N GLY A 540 -16.08 -29.41 0.26
CA GLY A 540 -14.98 -30.29 -0.14
C GLY A 540 -14.46 -30.07 -1.56
N GLU A 541 -15.11 -29.22 -2.36
CA GLU A 541 -14.64 -28.78 -3.67
C GLU A 541 -13.97 -27.39 -3.58
N ILE A 542 -12.92 -27.19 -4.39
CA ILE A 542 -12.16 -25.94 -4.48
C ILE A 542 -12.30 -25.36 -5.89
N ASN A 543 -12.93 -24.20 -5.99
CA ASN A 543 -13.04 -23.39 -7.20
C ASN A 543 -12.11 -22.18 -7.12
N TYR A 544 -10.81 -22.49 -7.01
CA TYR A 544 -9.71 -21.54 -7.00
C TYR A 544 -8.48 -22.23 -7.61
N PRO A 545 -7.59 -21.53 -8.34
CA PRO A 545 -6.38 -22.17 -8.87
C PRO A 545 -5.54 -22.82 -7.77
N HIS A 546 -5.23 -24.12 -7.88
CA HIS A 546 -4.47 -24.86 -6.87
C HIS A 546 -3.68 -26.04 -7.44
N GLU A 547 -2.79 -26.59 -6.61
CA GLU A 547 -2.10 -27.86 -6.81
C GLU A 547 -2.36 -28.77 -5.62
N THR A 548 -2.56 -30.06 -5.91
CA THR A 548 -2.74 -31.09 -4.89
C THR A 548 -1.53 -32.00 -4.88
N SER A 549 -0.99 -32.26 -3.69
CA SER A 549 0.11 -33.18 -3.46
C SER A 549 -0.15 -34.03 -2.23
N VAL A 550 0.74 -34.99 -1.95
CA VAL A 550 0.65 -35.85 -0.77
C VAL A 550 1.92 -35.68 0.04
N ASP A 551 1.80 -35.41 1.34
CA ASP A 551 2.95 -35.30 2.23
C ASP A 551 3.55 -36.66 2.62
N ARG A 552 4.62 -36.64 3.43
CA ARG A 552 5.29 -37.86 3.92
C ARG A 552 4.39 -38.73 4.80
N GLU A 553 3.33 -38.17 5.36
CA GLU A 553 2.36 -38.84 6.23
C GLU A 553 1.11 -39.29 5.46
N ARG A 554 1.15 -39.28 4.12
CA ARG A 554 0.05 -39.63 3.22
C ARG A 554 -1.17 -38.72 3.35
N ARG A 555 -1.00 -37.48 3.83
CA ARG A 555 -2.07 -36.49 3.87
C ARG A 555 -2.08 -35.67 2.59
N GLU A 556 -3.28 -35.36 2.13
CA GLU A 556 -3.46 -34.42 1.03
C GLU A 556 -3.00 -33.02 1.47
N VAL A 557 -2.12 -32.41 0.68
CA VAL A 557 -1.66 -31.04 0.84
C VAL A 557 -2.12 -30.25 -0.36
N ILE A 558 -2.91 -29.22 -0.09
CA ILE A 558 -3.48 -28.32 -1.09
C ILE A 558 -2.69 -27.03 -1.04
N LYS A 559 -2.13 -26.63 -2.18
CA LYS A 559 -1.41 -25.37 -2.32
C LYS A 559 -2.13 -24.47 -3.31
N LEU A 560 -2.65 -23.34 -2.82
CA LEU A 560 -3.32 -22.36 -3.66
C LEU A 560 -2.31 -21.59 -4.52
N LYS A 561 -2.73 -21.26 -5.75
CA LYS A 561 -2.00 -20.42 -6.70
C LYS A 561 -2.60 -19.01 -6.69
N HIS A 562 -2.14 -18.20 -5.76
CA HIS A 562 -2.59 -16.81 -5.64
C HIS A 562 -2.02 -15.94 -6.79
N PRO A 563 -2.79 -14.95 -7.28
CA PRO A 563 -2.27 -13.93 -8.20
C PRO A 563 -1.09 -13.17 -7.60
N GLN A 564 -0.19 -12.65 -8.44
CA GLN A 564 0.90 -11.80 -7.97
C GLN A 564 0.35 -10.45 -7.51
N VAL A 565 0.99 -9.85 -6.49
CA VAL A 565 0.51 -8.59 -5.89
C VAL A 565 0.42 -7.45 -6.91
N LEU A 566 1.32 -7.42 -7.89
CA LEU A 566 1.35 -6.41 -8.95
C LEU A 566 0.23 -6.61 -9.99
N ASP A 567 -0.22 -7.85 -10.21
CA ASP A 567 -1.39 -8.11 -11.06
C ASP A 567 -2.67 -7.63 -10.38
N ILE A 568 -2.76 -7.84 -9.05
CA ILE A 568 -3.87 -7.30 -8.25
C ILE A 568 -3.84 -5.77 -8.25
N GLN A 569 -2.67 -5.15 -8.12
CA GLN A 569 -2.54 -3.68 -8.21
C GLN A 569 -3.06 -3.14 -9.56
N ARG A 570 -2.73 -3.80 -10.67
CA ARG A 570 -3.27 -3.43 -11.99
C ARG A 570 -4.78 -3.55 -12.02
N TYR A 571 -5.33 -4.64 -11.48
CA TYR A 571 -6.77 -4.83 -11.35
C TYR A 571 -7.44 -3.74 -10.49
N VAL A 572 -6.82 -3.30 -9.38
CA VAL A 572 -7.33 -2.17 -8.57
C VAL A 572 -7.45 -0.90 -9.43
N VAL A 573 -6.45 -0.61 -10.26
CA VAL A 573 -6.48 0.57 -11.15
C VAL A 573 -7.52 0.41 -12.27
N GLU A 574 -7.71 -0.79 -12.81
CA GLU A 574 -8.80 -1.07 -13.76
C GLU A 574 -10.18 -0.79 -13.12
N GLN A 575 -10.38 -1.18 -11.85
CA GLN A 575 -11.59 -0.85 -11.10
C GLN A 575 -11.75 0.67 -10.95
N LEU A 576 -10.69 1.40 -10.62
CA LEU A 576 -10.73 2.88 -10.49
C LEU A 576 -11.12 3.57 -11.80
N LEU A 577 -10.57 3.14 -12.94
CA LEU A 577 -10.86 3.72 -14.26
C LEU A 577 -12.29 3.42 -14.76
N THR A 578 -12.93 2.45 -14.13
CA THR A 578 -14.33 2.07 -14.37
C THR A 578 -15.30 2.86 -13.48
N MET A 579 -14.85 3.31 -12.31
CA MET A 579 -15.66 4.10 -11.37
C MET A 579 -15.87 5.54 -11.85
N ARG A 580 -16.99 6.13 -11.44
CA ARG A 580 -17.17 7.57 -11.60
C ARG A 580 -16.19 8.32 -10.71
N PRO A 581 -15.48 9.34 -11.22
CA PRO A 581 -14.52 10.09 -10.41
C PRO A 581 -15.10 10.73 -9.15
N ASP A 582 -16.38 11.13 -9.16
CA ASP A 582 -17.02 11.75 -8.00
C ASP A 582 -17.20 10.78 -6.81
N HIS A 583 -17.15 9.47 -7.03
CA HIS A 583 -17.15 8.46 -5.95
C HIS A 583 -15.76 8.26 -5.32
N ILE A 584 -14.68 8.51 -6.08
CA ILE A 584 -13.30 8.19 -5.65
C ILE A 584 -12.50 9.42 -5.21
N ARG A 585 -13.01 10.64 -5.42
CA ARG A 585 -12.34 11.86 -4.96
C ARG A 585 -12.08 11.87 -3.45
N ALA A 586 -10.99 12.52 -3.04
CA ALA A 586 -10.59 12.57 -1.64
C ALA A 586 -11.60 13.35 -0.77
N THR A 587 -12.03 14.51 -1.27
CA THR A 587 -12.85 15.48 -0.52
C THR A 587 -14.32 15.43 -0.94
N ALA A 588 -15.20 15.29 0.04
CA ALA A 588 -16.66 15.21 -0.14
C ALA A 588 -17.13 14.28 -1.28
N PRO A 589 -16.65 13.02 -1.37
CA PRO A 589 -17.07 12.08 -2.41
C PRO A 589 -18.58 11.80 -2.39
N THR A 590 -19.18 11.61 -3.57
CA THR A 590 -20.60 11.26 -3.73
C THR A 590 -20.84 9.84 -3.21
N PRO A 591 -21.83 9.62 -2.33
CA PRO A 591 -22.15 8.27 -1.86
C PRO A 591 -22.51 7.30 -3.00
N TYR A 592 -21.93 6.10 -2.96
CA TYR A 592 -22.33 5.00 -3.83
C TYR A 592 -23.67 4.41 -3.37
N LYS A 593 -24.48 3.91 -4.30
CA LYS A 593 -25.83 3.41 -3.98
C LYS A 593 -25.76 1.93 -3.65
N ILE A 594 -26.25 1.57 -2.46
CA ILE A 594 -26.59 0.19 -2.10
C ILE A 594 -28.11 0.08 -2.05
N SER A 595 -28.66 -0.99 -2.63
CA SER A 595 -30.11 -1.17 -2.74
C SER A 595 -30.51 -2.63 -2.54
N LEU A 596 -31.78 -2.82 -2.19
CA LEU A 596 -32.45 -4.12 -2.10
C LEU A 596 -33.37 -4.31 -3.30
N THR A 597 -33.52 -5.55 -3.76
CA THR A 597 -34.67 -5.92 -4.59
C THR A 597 -35.97 -5.74 -3.81
N LYS A 598 -37.11 -5.70 -4.53
CA LYS A 598 -38.44 -5.68 -3.90
C LYS A 598 -38.66 -6.89 -2.98
N ARG A 599 -38.25 -8.10 -3.41
CA ARG A 599 -38.44 -9.33 -2.62
C ARG A 599 -37.55 -9.34 -1.38
N MET A 600 -36.31 -8.84 -1.50
CA MET A 600 -35.40 -8.71 -0.37
C MET A 600 -35.88 -7.64 0.64
N SER A 601 -36.37 -6.51 0.16
CA SER A 601 -36.96 -5.47 1.01
C SER A 601 -38.21 -5.95 1.75
N ASN A 602 -39.07 -6.74 1.09
CA ASN A 602 -40.23 -7.35 1.74
C ASN A 602 -39.80 -8.35 2.82
N LEU A 603 -38.85 -9.25 2.51
CA LEU A 603 -38.31 -10.19 3.49
C LEU A 603 -37.78 -9.46 4.73
N PHE A 604 -37.03 -8.36 4.53
CA PHE A 604 -36.50 -7.58 5.63
C PHE A 604 -37.63 -7.02 6.52
N LYS A 605 -38.68 -6.44 5.93
CA LYS A 605 -39.84 -5.91 6.67
C LYS A 605 -40.59 -7.01 7.42
N ASP A 606 -40.82 -8.16 6.78
CA ASP A 606 -41.54 -9.28 7.38
C ASP A 606 -40.79 -9.82 8.61
N VAL A 607 -39.46 -9.98 8.50
CA VAL A 607 -38.61 -10.42 9.62
C VAL A 607 -38.56 -9.38 10.73
N VAL A 608 -38.50 -8.09 10.40
CA VAL A 608 -38.59 -7.01 11.40
C VAL A 608 -39.92 -7.09 12.15
N GLN A 609 -41.04 -7.15 11.43
CA GLN A 609 -42.38 -7.21 12.03
C GLN A 609 -42.56 -8.44 12.91
N ALA A 610 -42.05 -9.61 12.49
CA ALA A 610 -42.15 -10.84 13.25
C ALA A 610 -41.33 -10.83 14.56
N ASN A 611 -40.25 -10.05 14.64
CA ASN A 611 -39.35 -10.03 15.80
C ASN A 611 -39.44 -8.73 16.63
N TYR A 612 -40.12 -7.70 16.14
CA TYR A 612 -40.34 -6.44 16.83
C TYR A 612 -41.83 -6.29 17.19
N THR A 613 -42.26 -7.01 18.22
CA THR A 613 -43.59 -6.87 18.80
C THR A 613 -43.47 -6.16 20.15
N LEU A 614 -43.89 -4.89 20.19
CA LEU A 614 -44.10 -4.15 21.43
C LEU A 614 -45.36 -4.72 22.11
N LYS A 615 -45.19 -5.73 22.95
CA LYS A 615 -46.20 -6.12 23.93
C LYS A 615 -46.08 -5.13 25.08
N VAL A 616 -46.81 -4.02 24.99
CA VAL A 616 -46.98 -2.94 25.97
C VAL A 616 -46.15 -3.15 27.25
N ILE A 617 -45.03 -2.44 27.36
CA ILE A 617 -44.39 -2.16 28.63
C ILE A 617 -44.45 -0.63 28.75
N GLU A 618 -45.02 -0.17 29.86
CA GLU A 618 -45.34 1.24 30.20
C GLU A 618 -44.24 2.25 29.89
#